data_AF-A0A849BYW4-F1
#
_entry.id   AF-A0A849BYW4-F1
#
_cell.length_a   1.000
_cell.length_b   1.000
_cell.length_c   1.000
_cell.angle_alpha   90.00
_cell.angle_beta   90.00
_cell.angle_gamma   90.00
#
_symmetry.space_group_name_H-M   'P 1'
#
loop_
_entity.id
_entity.type
_entity.pdbx_description
1 polymer ?
#
loop_
_entity_poly.entity_id
_entity_poly.type
_entity_poly.pdbx_seq_one_letter_code
_entity_poly.pdbx_strand_id
1 'polypeptide(L)'
;MQVRLRDRGPVDLAVDDRAPHARSCPPVRRTRASGPIRARSRVTSGRGTTFPARGPRRGRRRAGRRRSVAAVHPGTREALLVDAPALAEALASPSPPVVLDVRWALGRPDGRDAHRAERVPGSVYVDLETELAGRGEPADGRHPLPAVADLQDAARRWGVRRGRAVVALDDVGGLSAARAWWLLRWGGLDDVRLLDGGL
;
A
#
# COMPACT_ATOMS: atom_id res chain seq x y z
N MET A 1 3.25 18.69 22.98
CA MET A 1 4.18 18.92 21.85
C MET A 1 3.43 18.53 20.57
N GLN A 2 2.82 19.51 19.91
CA GLN A 2 2.03 19.26 18.69
C GLN A 2 2.98 19.19 17.49
N VAL A 3 3.06 18.03 16.84
CA VAL A 3 3.64 17.91 15.50
C VAL A 3 2.70 18.64 14.56
N ARG A 4 3.07 19.87 14.17
CA ARG A 4 2.39 20.58 13.09
C ARG A 4 2.67 19.81 11.79
N LEU A 5 1.73 18.97 11.38
CA LEU A 5 1.59 18.56 9.99
C LEU A 5 1.46 19.86 9.18
N ARG A 6 2.56 20.27 8.54
CA ARG A 6 2.52 21.36 7.57
C ARG A 6 1.63 20.86 6.45
N ASP A 7 0.46 21.48 6.36
CA ASP A 7 -0.48 21.33 5.27
C ASP A 7 0.24 21.71 3.98
N ARG A 8 0.78 20.70 3.29
CA ARG A 8 1.26 20.83 1.92
C ARG A 8 0.14 20.27 1.07
N GLY A 9 -0.54 21.17 0.37
CA GLY A 9 -1.53 20.80 -0.66
C GLY A 9 -0.92 19.83 -1.68
N PRO A 10 -1.77 19.24 -2.53
CA PRO A 10 -1.35 18.22 -3.49
C PRO A 10 -0.14 18.72 -4.28
N VAL A 11 0.92 17.91 -4.28
CA VAL A 11 2.14 18.19 -5.04
C VAL A 11 1.85 17.83 -6.49
N ASP A 12 2.13 18.75 -7.41
CA ASP A 12 2.00 18.44 -8.83
C ASP A 12 3.07 17.41 -9.21
N LEU A 13 2.72 16.12 -9.30
CA LEU A 13 3.52 15.14 -10.00
C LEU A 13 3.45 15.47 -11.50
N ALA A 14 4.19 16.50 -11.92
CA ALA A 14 4.53 16.72 -13.32
C ALA A 14 5.44 15.56 -13.76
N VAL A 15 4.81 14.44 -14.10
CA VAL A 15 5.44 13.32 -14.78
C VAL A 15 5.52 13.68 -16.26
N ASP A 16 6.32 14.72 -16.57
CA ASP A 16 6.69 15.05 -17.94
C ASP A 16 7.58 13.95 -18.52
N ASP A 17 7.52 13.78 -19.84
CA ASP A 17 8.20 12.73 -20.59
C ASP A 17 9.73 12.93 -20.74
N ARG A 18 10.36 13.61 -19.77
CA ARG A 18 11.82 13.75 -19.76
C ARG A 18 12.46 12.44 -19.30
N ALA A 19 13.21 11.84 -20.21
CA ALA A 19 13.99 10.63 -20.00
C ALA A 19 14.91 10.73 -18.77
N PRO A 20 14.99 9.69 -17.91
CA PRO A 20 15.86 9.73 -16.74
C PRO A 20 17.33 9.58 -17.15
N HIS A 21 18.17 10.53 -16.72
CA HIS A 21 19.63 10.37 -16.74
C HIS A 21 20.01 9.26 -15.75
N ALA A 22 20.53 8.15 -16.28
CA ALA A 22 21.04 7.04 -15.48
C ALA A 22 22.19 7.50 -14.58
N ARG A 23 22.01 7.41 -13.26
CA ARG A 23 23.12 7.44 -12.30
C ARG A 23 23.37 6.02 -11.79
N SER A 24 24.60 5.58 -11.98
CA SER A 24 25.15 4.28 -11.58
C SER A 24 25.10 4.10 -10.06
N CYS A 25 24.52 2.99 -9.60
CA CYS A 25 24.63 2.50 -8.22
C CYS A 25 25.95 1.74 -8.05
N PRO A 26 26.78 2.03 -7.02
CA PRO A 26 27.92 1.19 -6.68
C PRO A 26 27.48 -0.08 -5.90
N PRO A 27 28.24 -1.19 -5.96
CA PRO A 27 27.82 -2.47 -5.38
C PRO A 27 27.98 -2.52 -3.85
N VAL A 28 26.95 -3.01 -3.16
CA VAL A 28 26.96 -3.32 -1.72
C VAL A 28 27.73 -4.62 -1.46
N ARG A 29 28.78 -4.55 -0.62
CA ARG A 29 29.53 -5.71 -0.12
C ARG A 29 28.68 -6.55 0.84
N ARG A 30 28.55 -7.84 0.53
CA ARG A 30 27.98 -8.85 1.44
C ARG A 30 28.99 -9.22 2.53
N THR A 31 28.68 -9.00 3.80
CA THR A 31 29.37 -9.63 4.93
C THR A 31 28.67 -10.91 5.36
N ARG A 32 29.47 -11.96 5.58
CA ARG A 32 29.08 -13.33 5.95
C ARG A 32 28.56 -13.44 7.40
N ALA A 33 27.84 -14.54 7.60
CA ALA A 33 27.11 -15.00 8.78
C ALA A 33 27.92 -15.19 10.07
N SER A 34 27.21 -15.10 11.20
CA SER A 34 27.63 -15.65 12.49
C SER A 34 26.46 -16.38 13.17
N GLY A 35 26.60 -17.71 13.25
CA GLY A 35 26.34 -18.55 14.43
C GLY A 35 24.92 -18.72 15.00
N PRO A 36 24.51 -19.95 15.39
CA PRO A 36 23.23 -20.20 16.03
C PRO A 36 23.28 -19.91 17.54
N ILE A 37 22.28 -19.20 18.06
CA ILE A 37 22.05 -19.06 19.50
C ILE A 37 21.14 -20.21 19.96
N ARG A 38 21.66 -21.08 20.84
CA ARG A 38 20.93 -22.15 21.51
C ARG A 38 21.12 -22.02 23.02
N ALA A 39 20.04 -21.80 23.77
CA ALA A 39 19.85 -22.14 25.19
C ALA A 39 18.58 -21.42 25.68
N ARG A 40 17.78 -21.86 26.65
CA ARG A 40 17.57 -23.11 27.40
C ARG A 40 16.20 -22.89 28.09
N SER A 41 15.47 -23.96 28.32
CA SER A 41 14.20 -24.00 29.04
C SER A 41 14.33 -23.56 30.51
N ARG A 42 13.29 -22.90 31.07
CA ARG A 42 12.79 -23.21 32.43
C ARG A 42 11.38 -22.69 32.66
N VAL A 43 10.54 -23.64 33.06
CA VAL A 43 9.24 -23.49 33.70
C VAL A 43 9.43 -22.90 35.10
N THR A 44 8.57 -21.95 35.49
CA THR A 44 8.17 -21.74 36.89
C THR A 44 6.68 -21.43 36.94
N SER A 45 5.93 -22.32 37.60
CA SER A 45 4.53 -22.17 37.94
C SER A 45 4.37 -21.17 39.09
N GLY A 46 3.73 -20.03 38.81
CA GLY A 46 3.34 -19.02 39.80
C GLY A 46 1.88 -19.19 40.20
N ARG A 47 1.63 -19.24 41.51
CA ARG A 47 0.35 -19.54 42.17
C ARG A 47 -0.68 -18.42 42.02
N GLY A 48 -1.93 -18.83 42.19
CA GLY A 48 -3.16 -18.07 42.01
C GLY A 48 -3.25 -16.74 42.73
N THR A 49 -3.92 -15.80 42.06
CA THR A 49 -4.57 -14.65 42.70
C THR A 49 -6.05 -14.70 42.31
N THR A 50 -6.89 -14.89 43.31
CA THR A 50 -8.34 -15.04 43.21
C THR A 50 -8.95 -13.68 42.84
N PHE A 51 -9.63 -13.60 41.70
CA PHE A 51 -10.38 -12.42 41.27
C PHE A 51 -11.77 -12.42 41.93
N PRO A 52 -12.22 -11.34 42.59
CA PRO A 52 -13.57 -11.27 43.11
C PRO A 52 -14.58 -11.13 41.96
N ALA A 53 -15.61 -11.98 42.00
CA ALA A 53 -16.72 -11.99 41.06
C ALA A 53 -17.50 -10.66 41.13
N ARG A 54 -17.45 -9.86 40.06
CA ARG A 54 -18.35 -8.71 39.86
C ARG A 54 -19.71 -9.24 39.38
N GLY A 55 -20.75 -8.95 40.16
CA GLY A 55 -22.14 -9.27 39.83
C GLY A 55 -22.64 -8.65 38.52
N PRO A 56 -23.78 -9.14 38.00
CA PRO A 56 -24.28 -8.77 36.68
C PRO A 56 -24.79 -7.32 36.69
N ARG A 57 -24.01 -6.40 36.09
CA ARG A 57 -24.50 -5.05 35.79
C ARG A 57 -25.54 -5.17 34.68
N ARG A 58 -26.82 -4.97 35.03
CA ARG A 58 -27.92 -4.72 34.08
C ARG A 58 -27.65 -3.41 33.34
N GLY A 59 -26.83 -3.49 32.30
CA GLY A 59 -26.68 -2.43 31.32
C GLY A 59 -27.95 -2.36 30.48
N ARG A 60 -28.74 -1.30 30.64
CA ARG A 60 -29.81 -0.93 29.69
C ARG A 60 -29.19 -0.88 28.30
N ARG A 61 -29.53 -1.86 27.44
CA ARG A 61 -29.23 -1.80 26.00
C ARG A 61 -29.98 -0.59 25.43
N ARG A 62 -29.30 0.55 25.33
CA ARG A 62 -29.75 1.59 24.40
C ARG A 62 -29.62 0.97 23.02
N ALA A 63 -30.75 0.84 22.33
CA ALA A 63 -30.81 0.54 20.91
C ALA A 63 -30.07 1.67 20.17
N GLY A 64 -28.75 1.49 20.00
CA GLY A 64 -27.98 2.31 19.09
C GLY A 64 -28.53 2.05 17.71
N ARG A 65 -29.23 3.03 17.15
CA ARG A 65 -29.49 3.10 15.70
C ARG A 65 -28.17 2.79 15.02
N ARG A 66 -28.07 1.61 14.40
CA ARG A 66 -27.05 1.34 13.40
C ARG A 66 -27.21 2.48 12.40
N ARG A 67 -26.26 3.42 12.35
CA ARG A 67 -26.24 4.38 11.25
C ARG A 67 -26.10 3.52 10.01
N SER A 68 -27.13 3.50 9.17
CA SER A 68 -27.01 3.00 7.81
C SER A 68 -25.81 3.71 7.22
N VAL A 69 -24.76 2.96 6.86
CA VAL A 69 -23.72 3.48 5.99
C VAL A 69 -24.48 3.94 4.75
N ALA A 70 -24.56 5.26 4.53
CA ALA A 70 -25.22 5.79 3.35
C ALA A 70 -24.57 5.11 2.14
N ALA A 71 -25.41 4.58 1.24
CA ALA A 71 -24.93 3.98 0.01
C ALA A 71 -23.97 4.97 -0.66
N VAL A 72 -22.74 4.53 -0.92
CA VAL A 72 -21.77 5.31 -1.69
C VAL A 72 -22.46 5.69 -3.00
N HIS A 73 -22.45 6.98 -3.36
CA HIS A 73 -23.03 7.41 -4.64
C HIS A 73 -22.40 6.57 -5.77
N PRO A 74 -23.19 6.01 -6.70
CA PRO A 74 -22.68 5.09 -7.73
C PRO A 74 -21.51 5.70 -8.52
N GLY A 75 -21.56 7.01 -8.83
CA GLY A 75 -20.47 7.71 -9.49
C GLY A 75 -19.18 7.86 -8.67
N THR A 76 -19.22 7.71 -7.34
CA THR A 76 -18.00 7.70 -6.50
C THR A 76 -17.32 6.34 -6.51
N ARG A 77 -18.09 5.24 -6.62
CA ARG A 77 -17.50 3.89 -6.65
C ARG A 77 -16.79 3.63 -7.98
N GLU A 78 -17.42 3.98 -9.10
CA GLU A 78 -16.84 3.83 -10.45
C GLU A 78 -15.59 4.70 -10.65
N ALA A 79 -15.51 5.85 -9.96
CA ALA A 79 -14.33 6.71 -9.96
C ALA A 79 -13.16 6.18 -9.10
N LEU A 80 -13.39 5.15 -8.26
CA LEU A 80 -12.42 4.61 -7.32
C LEU A 80 -12.04 3.17 -7.62
N LEU A 81 -12.98 2.36 -8.08
CA LEU A 81 -12.84 0.93 -8.29
C LEU A 81 -13.06 0.57 -9.76
N VAL A 82 -12.35 -0.46 -10.22
CA VAL A 82 -12.58 -1.13 -11.49
C VAL A 82 -12.70 -2.62 -11.22
N ASP A 83 -13.67 -3.30 -11.81
CA ASP A 83 -13.80 -4.76 -11.68
C ASP A 83 -12.90 -5.48 -12.71
N ALA A 84 -12.71 -6.79 -12.51
CA ALA A 84 -11.83 -7.58 -13.37
C ALA A 84 -12.27 -7.60 -14.85
N PRO A 85 -13.57 -7.77 -15.19
CA PRO A 85 -14.01 -7.69 -16.58
C PRO A 85 -13.72 -6.34 -17.23
N ALA A 86 -14.04 -5.22 -16.56
CA ALA A 86 -13.77 -3.89 -17.10
C ALA A 86 -12.27 -3.62 -17.25
N LEU A 87 -11.43 -4.12 -16.34
CA LEU A 87 -9.98 -4.05 -16.48
C LEU A 87 -9.49 -4.84 -17.70
N ALA A 88 -10.01 -6.05 -17.93
CA ALA A 88 -9.64 -6.87 -19.07
C ALA A 88 -10.00 -6.19 -20.40
N GLU A 89 -11.18 -5.57 -20.49
CA GLU A 89 -11.59 -4.76 -21.64
C GLU A 89 -10.69 -3.54 -21.84
N ALA A 90 -10.38 -2.81 -20.76
CA ALA A 90 -9.50 -1.65 -20.82
C ALA A 90 -8.08 -2.01 -21.28
N LEU A 91 -7.56 -3.18 -20.87
CA LEU A 91 -6.26 -3.70 -21.31
C LEU A 91 -6.23 -4.07 -22.79
N ALA A 92 -7.37 -4.40 -23.39
CA ALA A 92 -7.50 -4.66 -24.83
C ALA A 92 -7.68 -3.38 -25.67
N SER A 93 -7.85 -2.22 -25.04
CA SER A 93 -8.05 -0.96 -25.73
C SER A 93 -6.76 -0.41 -26.37
N PRO A 94 -6.84 0.52 -27.34
CA PRO A 94 -5.67 1.16 -27.94
C PRO A 94 -4.80 1.96 -26.95
N SER A 95 -5.36 2.34 -25.80
CA SER A 95 -4.66 3.10 -24.76
C SER A 95 -4.85 2.41 -23.40
N PRO A 96 -4.20 1.27 -23.18
CA PRO A 96 -4.42 0.47 -21.98
C PRO A 96 -3.90 1.21 -20.74
N PRO A 97 -4.54 1.02 -19.57
CA PRO A 97 -4.08 1.61 -18.32
C PRO A 97 -2.72 1.05 -17.88
N VAL A 98 -2.03 1.78 -17.00
CA VAL A 98 -0.86 1.24 -16.29
C VAL A 98 -1.38 0.43 -15.11
N VAL A 99 -1.03 -0.86 -15.05
CA VAL A 99 -1.42 -1.74 -13.95
C VAL A 99 -0.27 -1.87 -12.97
N LEU A 100 -0.47 -1.46 -11.72
CA LEU A 100 0.51 -1.55 -10.64
C LEU A 100 0.14 -2.70 -9.71
N ASP A 101 1.05 -3.67 -9.59
CA ASP A 101 0.91 -4.81 -8.69
C ASP A 101 1.73 -4.56 -7.43
N VAL A 102 1.03 -4.29 -6.32
CA VAL A 102 1.60 -3.87 -5.04
C VAL A 102 1.45 -4.96 -3.99
N ARG A 103 1.68 -6.23 -4.34
CA ARG A 103 1.59 -7.34 -3.39
C ARG A 103 2.58 -7.15 -2.25
N TRP A 104 2.07 -6.88 -1.05
CA TRP A 104 2.85 -6.75 0.16
C TRP A 104 2.01 -7.20 1.35
N ALA A 105 2.59 -8.01 2.23
CA ALA A 105 1.96 -8.35 3.49
C ALA A 105 2.99 -8.49 4.61
N LEU A 106 2.62 -8.05 5.81
CA LEU A 106 3.47 -8.22 6.98
C LEU A 106 3.75 -9.70 7.25
N GLY A 107 5.03 -10.07 7.33
CA GLY A 107 5.45 -11.45 7.61
C GLY A 107 5.49 -12.36 6.37
N ARG A 108 5.19 -11.83 5.17
CA ARG A 108 5.46 -12.50 3.88
C ARG A 108 6.71 -11.89 3.22
N PRO A 109 7.34 -12.61 2.27
CA PRO A 109 8.32 -12.02 1.36
C PRO A 109 7.73 -10.80 0.63
N ASP A 110 8.60 -10.01 -0.01
CA ASP A 110 8.24 -8.75 -0.68
C ASP A 110 7.18 -8.88 -1.78
N GLY A 111 6.90 -10.09 -2.28
CA GLY A 111 5.87 -10.36 -3.28
C GLY A 111 6.40 -10.37 -4.72
N ARG A 112 7.68 -10.04 -4.92
CA ARG A 112 8.30 -9.98 -6.25
C ARG A 112 8.28 -11.32 -6.99
N ASP A 113 8.59 -12.41 -6.28
CA ASP A 113 8.61 -13.74 -6.89
C ASP A 113 7.19 -14.24 -7.18
N ALA A 114 6.21 -13.89 -6.34
CA ALA A 114 4.80 -14.19 -6.60
C ALA A 114 4.30 -13.48 -7.87
N HIS A 115 4.65 -12.20 -8.04
CA HIS A 115 4.35 -11.46 -9.27
C HIS A 115 5.04 -12.04 -10.52
N ARG A 116 6.26 -12.55 -10.38
CA ARG A 116 6.95 -13.21 -11.51
C ARG A 116 6.27 -14.52 -11.91
N ALA A 117 5.77 -15.27 -10.92
CA ALA A 117 5.09 -16.53 -11.14
C ALA A 117 3.71 -16.34 -11.79
N GLU A 118 2.92 -15.39 -11.28
CA GLU A 118 1.57 -15.12 -11.76
C GLU A 118 1.24 -13.63 -11.63
N ARG A 119 0.85 -13.01 -12.74
CA ARG A 119 0.47 -11.60 -12.78
C ARG A 119 -0.51 -11.31 -13.90
N VAL A 120 -1.21 -10.19 -13.76
CA VAL A 120 -1.94 -9.58 -14.86
C VAL A 120 -0.96 -9.21 -16.00
N PRO A 121 -1.26 -9.55 -17.26
CA PRO A 121 -0.40 -9.19 -18.39
C PRO A 121 -0.09 -7.70 -18.44
N GLY A 122 1.19 -7.35 -18.58
CA GLY A 122 1.64 -5.96 -18.63
C GLY A 122 1.66 -5.23 -17.28
N SER A 123 1.29 -5.88 -16.16
CA SER A 123 1.41 -5.25 -14.86
C SER A 123 2.86 -5.07 -14.42
N VAL A 124 3.09 -3.99 -13.67
CA VAL A 124 4.39 -3.62 -13.11
C VAL A 124 4.37 -3.86 -11.62
N TYR A 125 5.30 -4.67 -11.14
CA TYR A 125 5.51 -4.84 -9.70
C TYR A 125 6.03 -3.55 -9.07
N VAL A 126 5.40 -3.14 -7.97
CA VAL A 126 5.78 -1.98 -7.17
C VAL A 126 6.09 -2.43 -5.74
N ASP A 127 7.32 -2.18 -5.31
CA ASP A 127 7.73 -2.49 -3.94
C ASP A 127 7.21 -1.42 -2.96
N LEU A 128 6.35 -1.84 -2.03
CA LEU A 128 5.76 -0.94 -1.05
C LEU A 128 6.81 -0.36 -0.09
N GLU A 129 7.78 -1.14 0.33
CA GLU A 129 8.78 -0.74 1.33
C GLU A 129 9.80 0.23 0.77
N THR A 130 10.15 0.10 -0.51
CA THR A 130 11.24 0.89 -1.11
C THR A 130 10.77 1.99 -2.05
N GLU A 131 9.59 1.87 -2.67
CA GLU A 131 9.11 2.84 -3.66
C GLU A 131 7.85 3.59 -3.23
N LEU A 132 7.07 3.06 -2.28
CA LEU A 132 5.87 3.71 -1.70
C LEU A 132 6.05 4.17 -0.24
N ALA A 133 7.26 4.05 0.28
CA ALA A 133 7.64 4.52 1.60
C ALA A 133 8.96 5.28 1.53
N GLY A 134 9.05 6.35 2.32
CA GLY A 134 10.29 7.08 2.53
C GLY A 134 11.24 6.36 3.48
N ARG A 135 12.48 6.84 3.56
CA ARG A 135 13.38 6.50 4.67
C ARG A 135 13.10 7.48 5.81
N GLY A 136 12.70 6.96 6.97
CA GLY A 136 12.39 7.76 8.15
C GLY A 136 12.92 7.12 9.43
N GLU A 137 12.82 7.87 10.51
CA GLU A 137 13.15 7.38 11.85
C GLU A 137 12.00 6.52 12.40
N PRO A 138 12.24 5.66 13.41
CA PRO A 138 11.18 4.85 14.02
C PRO A 138 9.95 5.67 14.50
N ALA A 139 10.14 6.95 14.80
CA ALA A 139 9.08 7.87 15.21
C ALA A 139 8.11 8.26 14.07
N ASP A 140 8.51 8.11 12.81
CA ASP A 140 7.71 8.51 11.62
C ASP A 140 6.73 7.42 11.19
N GLY A 141 6.71 6.28 11.89
CA GLY A 141 5.91 5.11 11.56
C GLY A 141 6.63 4.15 10.61
N ARG A 142 5.93 3.08 10.21
CA ARG A 142 6.53 2.00 9.40
C ARG A 142 6.74 2.39 7.93
N HIS A 143 5.80 3.16 7.37
CA HIS A 143 5.81 3.55 5.95
C HIS A 143 5.65 5.06 5.84
N PRO A 144 6.67 5.84 6.23
CA PRO A 144 6.60 7.29 6.16
C PRO A 144 6.41 7.75 4.71
N LEU A 145 5.97 8.99 4.54
CA LEU A 145 5.73 9.55 3.21
C LEU A 145 7.05 9.64 2.43
N PRO A 146 7.13 9.13 1.18
CA PRO A 146 8.32 9.29 0.36
C PRO A 146 8.53 10.76 -0.01
N ALA A 147 9.79 11.13 -0.30
CA ALA A 147 10.05 12.42 -0.92
C ALA A 147 9.37 12.48 -2.29
N VAL A 148 8.87 13.66 -2.66
CA VAL A 148 8.13 13.86 -3.92
C VAL A 148 8.96 13.45 -5.12
N ALA A 149 10.25 13.81 -5.14
CA ALA A 149 11.16 13.47 -6.23
C ALA A 149 11.33 11.95 -6.39
N ASP A 150 11.47 11.22 -5.27
CA ASP A 150 11.60 9.76 -5.28
C ASP A 150 10.33 9.09 -5.83
N LEU A 151 9.15 9.58 -5.41
CA LEU A 151 7.86 9.11 -5.91
C LEU A 151 7.68 9.40 -7.40
N GLN A 152 8.08 10.59 -7.87
CA GLN A 152 8.02 10.94 -9.29
C GLN A 152 8.91 10.03 -10.12
N ASP A 153 10.13 9.76 -9.66
CA ASP A 153 11.08 8.90 -10.37
C ASP A 153 10.61 7.44 -10.38
N ALA A 154 9.99 6.97 -9.29
CA ALA A 154 9.34 5.67 -9.25
C ALA A 154 8.16 5.58 -10.22
N ALA A 155 7.26 6.56 -10.21
CA ALA A 155 6.13 6.64 -11.14
C ALA A 155 6.59 6.63 -12.61
N ARG A 156 7.66 7.35 -12.94
CA ARG A 156 8.26 7.34 -14.28
C ARG A 156 8.72 5.94 -14.70
N ARG A 157 9.40 5.22 -13.80
CA ARG A 157 9.88 3.84 -14.03
C ARG A 157 8.74 2.86 -14.21
N TRP A 158 7.62 3.05 -13.51
CA TRP A 158 6.43 2.21 -13.69
C TRP A 158 5.66 2.49 -14.98
N GLY A 159 6.03 3.53 -15.73
CA GLY A 159 5.35 3.93 -16.96
C GLY A 159 4.11 4.79 -16.73
N VAL A 160 3.90 5.29 -15.52
CA VAL A 160 2.83 6.26 -15.21
C VAL A 160 3.12 7.56 -15.96
N ARG A 161 2.09 8.11 -16.61
CA ARG A 161 2.13 9.36 -17.37
C ARG A 161 0.81 10.09 -17.20
N ARG A 162 0.81 11.42 -17.38
CA ARG A 162 -0.44 12.20 -17.39
C ARG A 162 -1.34 11.75 -18.54
N GLY A 163 -2.65 11.78 -18.31
CA GLY A 163 -3.67 11.38 -19.28
C GLY A 163 -3.81 9.86 -19.48
N ARG A 164 -3.01 9.04 -18.79
CA ARG A 164 -3.12 7.59 -18.81
C ARG A 164 -3.67 7.09 -17.47
N ALA A 165 -4.75 6.32 -17.52
CA ALA A 165 -5.36 5.73 -16.33
C ALA A 165 -4.37 4.78 -15.62
N VAL A 166 -4.44 4.74 -14.30
CA VAL A 166 -3.65 3.83 -13.46
C VAL A 166 -4.59 2.94 -12.66
N VAL A 167 -4.31 1.64 -12.64
CA VAL A 167 -5.05 0.67 -11.82
C VAL A 167 -4.08 -0.01 -10.87
N ALA A 168 -4.30 0.13 -9.57
CA ALA A 168 -3.51 -0.54 -8.54
C ALA A 168 -4.24 -1.79 -8.03
N LEU A 169 -3.49 -2.87 -7.83
CA LEU A 169 -3.98 -4.15 -7.32
C LEU A 169 -3.00 -4.77 -6.33
N ASP A 170 -3.48 -5.72 -5.54
CA ASP A 170 -2.68 -6.59 -4.67
C ASP A 170 -3.38 -7.95 -4.47
N ASP A 171 -2.75 -8.85 -3.70
CA ASP A 171 -3.25 -10.18 -3.33
C ASP A 171 -3.72 -10.25 -1.86
N VAL A 172 -3.96 -9.09 -1.23
CA VAL A 172 -4.29 -8.98 0.21
C VAL A 172 -5.55 -8.16 0.48
N GLY A 173 -6.42 -8.00 -0.52
CA GLY A 173 -7.71 -7.34 -0.37
C GLY A 173 -7.64 -5.80 -0.43
N GLY A 174 -6.67 -5.26 -1.16
CA GLY A 174 -6.55 -3.83 -1.48
C GLY A 174 -5.76 -3.00 -0.46
N LEU A 175 -5.20 -3.60 0.59
CA LEU A 175 -4.49 -2.87 1.65
C LEU A 175 -3.23 -2.15 1.15
N SER A 176 -2.39 -2.85 0.39
CA SER A 176 -1.14 -2.29 -0.14
C SER A 176 -1.40 -1.54 -1.45
N ALA A 177 -2.34 -2.00 -2.27
CA ALA A 177 -2.79 -1.28 -3.46
C ALA A 177 -3.34 0.12 -3.11
N ALA A 178 -4.11 0.23 -2.03
CA ALA A 178 -4.65 1.50 -1.55
C ALA A 178 -3.56 2.53 -1.22
N ARG A 179 -2.36 2.08 -0.80
CA ARG A 179 -1.22 2.97 -0.55
C ARG A 179 -0.72 3.62 -1.84
N ALA A 180 -0.57 2.83 -2.91
CA ALA A 180 -0.20 3.36 -4.22
C ALA A 180 -1.27 4.32 -4.76
N TRP A 181 -2.54 3.89 -4.69
CA TRP A 181 -3.67 4.73 -5.06
C TRP A 181 -3.65 6.09 -4.34
N TRP A 182 -3.52 6.07 -3.01
CA TRP A 182 -3.51 7.30 -2.22
C TRP A 182 -2.33 8.20 -2.56
N LEU A 183 -1.12 7.65 -2.72
CA LEU A 183 0.09 8.43 -3.03
C LEU A 183 -0.01 9.11 -4.40
N LEU A 184 -0.52 8.40 -5.40
CA LEU A 184 -0.66 8.96 -6.75
C LEU A 184 -1.75 10.04 -6.80
N ARG A 185 -2.88 9.84 -6.10
CA ARG A 185 -3.92 10.87 -5.94
C ARG A 185 -3.42 12.09 -5.16
N TRP A 186 -2.70 11.86 -4.06
CA TRP A 186 -2.06 12.93 -3.28
C TRP A 186 -1.05 13.72 -4.12
N GLY A 187 -0.38 13.04 -5.05
CA GLY A 187 0.49 13.64 -6.04
C GLY A 187 -0.22 14.22 -7.28
N GLY A 188 -1.54 14.37 -7.26
CA GLY A 188 -2.27 15.07 -8.31
C GLY A 188 -2.56 14.26 -9.58
N LEU A 189 -2.49 12.93 -9.53
CA LEU A 189 -3.11 12.11 -10.58
C LEU A 189 -4.58 11.87 -10.24
N ASP A 190 -5.48 12.19 -11.17
CA ASP A 190 -6.92 12.05 -10.93
C ASP A 190 -7.47 10.67 -11.29
N ASP A 191 -6.97 10.07 -12.37
CA ASP A 191 -7.47 8.78 -12.89
C ASP A 191 -6.66 7.59 -12.36
N VAL A 192 -6.77 7.38 -11.04
CA VAL A 192 -6.17 6.23 -10.34
C VAL A 192 -7.27 5.43 -9.68
N ARG A 193 -7.38 4.14 -10.00
CA ARG A 193 -8.44 3.24 -9.52
C ARG A 193 -7.82 1.99 -8.86
N LEU A 194 -8.60 1.30 -8.04
CA LEU A 194 -8.24 0.03 -7.42
C LEU A 194 -8.99 -1.12 -8.11
N LEU A 195 -8.34 -2.26 -8.30
CA LEU A 195 -9.02 -3.47 -8.75
C LEU A 195 -9.93 -4.00 -7.63
N ASP A 196 -11.23 -4.10 -7.89
CA ASP A 196 -12.22 -4.66 -6.97
C ASP A 196 -12.04 -6.19 -6.90
N GLY A 197 -11.81 -6.72 -5.69
CA GLY A 197 -11.58 -8.13 -5.44
C GLY A 197 -10.12 -8.57 -5.35
N GLY A 198 -9.16 -7.75 -5.77
CA GLY A 198 -7.74 -8.14 -5.80
C GLY A 198 -7.42 -9.18 -6.86
N LEU A 199 -6.27 -9.84 -6.71
CA LEU A 199 -5.74 -10.86 -7.62
C LEU A 199 -6.05 -12.29 -7.14
#